data_AF-A0A9D7P2Z1-F1
#
_entry.id   AF-A0A9D7P2Z1-F1
#
_cell.length_a   1.000
_cell.length_b   1.000
_cell.length_c   1.000
_cell.angle_alpha   90.00
_cell.angle_beta   90.00
_cell.angle_gamma   90.00
#
_symmetry.space_group_name_H-M   'P 1'
#
loop_
_entity.id
_entity.type
_entity.pdbx_description
1 polymer ?
#
loop_
_entity_poly.entity_id
_entity_poly.type
_entity_poly.pdbx_seq_one_letter_code
_entity_poly.pdbx_strand_id
1 'polypeptide(L)'
;MRYLKQSTATTLLIGPMLDATDGVTAETALTISQADVLLWKEGGTTLAQKNESTSCTHRSNGLYTCPINTTDTNTLGTLVVSVAESGAVPIRLDYTVVTANVYDSLFGAGTDKLEVDIVQTGGSATGGSNLAASTLGIIRGLSDNTAFTATTTIMESDTITEATADHFIGRVIVFTTGALLGQATEITDYALNGGRGRFTFVALTEAVPNDSDFVIV
;
A
#
# COMPACT_ATOMS: atom_id res chain seq x y z
N MET A 1 -0.39 18.40 10.12
CA MET A 1 0.11 17.29 10.96
C MET A 1 1.37 16.72 10.34
N ARG A 2 2.42 16.50 11.14
CA ARG A 2 3.68 15.88 10.71
C ARG A 2 3.74 14.48 11.32
N TYR A 3 3.97 13.45 10.51
CA TYR A 3 3.97 12.07 10.96
C TYR A 3 5.40 11.60 11.24
N LEU A 4 5.55 10.76 12.26
CA LEU A 4 6.80 10.07 12.58
C LEU A 4 6.52 8.57 12.66
N LYS A 5 7.47 7.78 12.19
CA LYS A 5 7.43 6.33 12.31
C LYS A 5 7.79 5.94 13.74
N GLN A 6 6.98 5.09 14.38
CA GLN A 6 7.23 4.59 15.73
C GLN A 6 8.62 3.94 15.84
N SER A 7 9.30 4.19 16.95
CA SER A 7 10.58 3.56 17.32
C SER A 7 11.64 3.64 16.22
N THR A 8 11.66 4.73 15.47
CA THR A 8 12.57 4.97 14.34
C THR A 8 13.32 6.28 14.56
N ALA A 9 14.64 6.24 14.40
CA ALA A 9 15.47 7.44 14.45
C ALA A 9 15.24 8.30 13.20
N THR A 10 15.18 9.62 13.38
CA THR A 10 14.98 10.57 12.28
C THR A 10 15.52 11.95 12.66
N THR A 11 15.52 12.87 11.70
CA THR A 11 15.97 14.25 11.89
C THR A 11 14.80 15.19 11.66
N LEU A 12 14.41 15.89 12.72
CA LEU A 12 13.34 16.89 12.67
C LEU A 12 13.86 18.20 12.11
N LEU A 13 13.04 18.89 11.31
CA LEU A 13 13.26 20.30 10.99
C LEU A 13 12.48 21.17 11.98
N ILE A 14 13.20 21.85 12.86
CA ILE A 14 12.68 22.74 13.89
C ILE A 14 12.95 24.21 13.54
N GLY A 15 12.15 25.11 14.10
CA GLY A 15 12.19 26.54 13.81
C GLY A 15 11.05 27.02 12.90
N PRO A 16 11.14 28.26 12.39
CA PRO A 16 12.28 29.18 12.57
C PRO A 16 12.47 29.60 14.03
N MET A 17 13.71 29.60 14.50
CA MET A 17 14.11 30.22 15.76
C MET A 17 14.30 31.71 15.51
N LEU A 18 13.58 32.54 16.28
CA LEU A 18 13.59 34.00 16.14
C LEU A 18 14.28 34.61 17.35
N ASP A 19 15.03 35.69 17.16
CA ASP A 19 15.75 36.42 18.20
C ASP A 19 14.79 36.83 19.33
N ALA A 20 15.20 36.63 20.58
CA ALA A 20 14.36 36.90 21.74
C ALA A 20 14.04 38.39 21.95
N THR A 21 14.82 39.30 21.35
CA THR A 21 14.66 40.76 21.45
C THR A 21 13.52 41.26 20.58
N ASP A 22 13.42 40.77 19.35
CA ASP A 22 12.46 41.28 18.37
C ASP A 22 11.40 40.26 17.94
N GLY A 23 11.62 38.96 18.17
CA GLY A 23 10.73 37.88 17.75
C GLY A 23 10.50 37.82 16.24
N VAL A 24 11.42 38.39 15.44
CA VAL A 24 11.30 38.55 13.99
C VAL A 24 12.58 38.14 13.26
N THR A 25 13.74 38.56 13.76
CA THR A 25 15.03 38.26 13.13
C THR A 25 15.38 36.79 13.36
N ALA A 26 15.85 36.10 12.33
CA ALA A 26 16.28 34.71 12.47
C ALA A 26 17.53 34.63 13.35
N GLU A 27 17.48 33.83 14.41
CA GLU A 27 18.64 33.57 15.27
C GLU A 27 19.38 32.32 14.76
N THR A 28 20.61 32.53 14.28
CA THR A 28 21.36 31.58 13.43
C THR A 28 22.62 31.01 14.10
N ALA A 29 22.95 31.47 15.30
CA ALA A 29 24.16 31.09 16.03
C ALA A 29 23.87 30.36 17.37
N LEU A 30 22.72 29.68 17.47
CA LEU A 30 22.34 28.95 18.68
C LEU A 30 23.13 27.65 18.83
N THR A 31 23.47 27.34 20.08
CA THR A 31 23.93 26.01 20.49
C THR A 31 22.78 25.26 21.15
N ILE A 32 21.81 24.80 20.34
CA ILE A 32 20.66 24.05 20.86
C ILE A 32 21.13 22.64 21.24
N SER A 33 21.47 22.47 22.51
CA SER A 33 21.98 21.23 23.08
C SER A 33 20.83 20.22 23.30
N GLN A 34 21.18 19.03 23.79
CA GLN A 34 20.20 18.02 24.14
C GLN A 34 19.20 18.54 25.19
N ALA A 35 19.67 19.30 26.19
CA ALA A 35 18.88 19.75 27.33
C ALA A 35 17.79 20.77 26.94
N ASP A 36 18.01 21.49 25.84
CA ASP A 36 17.12 22.55 25.37
C ASP A 36 15.94 22.00 24.57
N VAL A 37 15.98 20.70 24.21
CA VAL A 37 14.93 20.01 23.46
C VAL A 37 14.17 19.07 24.39
N LEU A 38 12.98 19.50 24.80
CA LEU A 38 12.10 18.75 25.67
C LEU A 38 10.96 18.11 24.86
N LEU A 39 10.70 16.84 25.12
CA LEU A 39 9.67 16.03 24.48
C LEU A 39 8.55 15.75 25.48
N TRP A 40 7.31 15.92 25.04
CA TRP A 40 6.15 15.30 25.69
C TRP A 40 5.62 14.20 24.79
N LYS A 41 5.48 13.00 25.34
CA LYS A 41 4.93 11.84 24.66
C LYS A 41 3.51 11.60 25.16
N GLU A 42 2.65 11.11 24.27
CA GLU A 42 1.25 10.79 24.58
C GLU A 42 1.11 10.04 25.92
N GLY A 43 0.28 10.57 26.82
CA GLY A 43 0.07 10.05 28.17
C GLY A 43 1.12 10.42 29.21
N GLY A 44 2.15 11.21 28.86
CA GLY A 44 3.14 11.71 29.80
C GLY A 44 2.60 12.81 30.74
N THR A 45 3.21 12.98 31.92
CA THR A 45 2.82 14.02 32.89
C THR A 45 3.69 15.28 32.83
N THR A 46 4.90 15.17 32.28
CA THR A 46 5.88 16.27 32.15
C THR A 46 6.58 16.19 30.80
N LEU A 47 7.20 17.30 30.37
CA LEU A 47 8.20 17.21 29.31
C LEU A 47 9.50 16.61 29.86
N ALA A 48 10.19 15.83 29.05
CA ALA A 48 11.48 15.24 29.36
C ALA A 48 12.48 15.55 28.25
N GLN A 49 13.74 15.73 28.60
CA GLN A 49 14.82 15.89 27.63
C GLN A 49 14.78 14.77 26.58
N LYS A 50 15.04 15.11 25.31
CA LYS A 50 15.20 14.09 24.26
C LYS A 50 16.33 13.12 24.62
N ASN A 51 16.18 11.85 24.29
CA ASN A 51 17.17 10.80 24.54
C ASN A 51 18.35 10.87 23.57
N GLU A 52 18.15 11.26 22.31
CA GLU A 52 19.25 11.46 21.37
C GLU A 52 20.16 12.60 21.85
N SER A 53 21.48 12.42 21.92
CA SER A 53 22.39 13.36 22.59
C SER A 53 23.03 14.42 21.69
N THR A 54 22.90 14.31 20.37
CA THR A 54 23.51 15.25 19.42
C THR A 54 22.78 16.59 19.45
N SER A 55 23.54 17.69 19.45
CA SER A 55 23.00 19.05 19.37
C SER A 55 22.35 19.31 18.01
N CYS A 56 21.39 20.24 17.96
CA CYS A 56 20.78 20.62 16.69
C CYS A 56 21.80 21.37 15.82
N THR A 57 21.66 21.25 14.51
CA THR A 57 22.53 21.95 13.56
C THR A 57 21.75 22.98 12.78
N HIS A 58 22.24 24.21 12.73
CA HIS A 58 21.67 25.26 11.89
C HIS A 58 21.69 24.82 10.40
N ARG A 59 20.66 25.23 9.66
CA ARG A 59 20.57 25.07 8.20
C ARG A 59 20.46 26.43 7.52
N SER A 60 19.35 27.14 7.72
CA SER A 60 19.08 28.42 7.07
C SER A 60 17.89 29.12 7.73
N ASN A 61 17.87 30.45 7.76
CA ASN A 61 16.71 31.26 8.17
C ASN A 61 16.17 30.87 9.55
N GLY A 62 17.07 30.55 10.50
CA GLY A 62 16.70 30.12 11.85
C GLY A 62 16.11 28.71 11.91
N LEU A 63 16.14 27.95 10.82
CA LEU A 63 15.78 26.53 10.82
C LEU A 63 16.98 25.69 11.25
N TYR A 64 16.73 24.76 12.17
CA TYR A 64 17.71 23.82 12.67
C TYR A 64 17.22 22.39 12.41
N THR A 65 18.16 21.49 12.12
CA THR A 65 17.88 20.05 12.14
C THR A 65 18.20 19.49 13.52
N CYS A 66 17.23 18.82 14.13
CA CYS A 66 17.34 18.17 15.42
C CYS A 66 17.24 16.64 15.24
N PRO A 67 18.33 15.88 15.40
CA PRO A 67 18.24 14.42 15.45
C PRO A 67 17.46 13.97 16.69
N ILE A 68 16.61 12.96 16.48
CA ILE A 68 15.89 12.20 17.51
C ILE A 68 16.06 10.71 17.21
N ASN A 69 16.00 9.86 18.23
CA ASN A 69 16.27 8.44 18.09
C ASN A 69 15.01 7.56 18.28
N THR A 70 15.23 6.25 18.30
CA THR A 70 14.16 5.26 18.49
C THR A 70 13.49 5.37 19.86
N THR A 71 14.22 5.73 20.92
CA THR A 71 13.65 5.99 22.23
C THR A 71 12.75 7.22 22.19
N ASP A 72 13.10 8.27 21.46
CA ASP A 72 12.30 9.50 21.37
C ASP A 72 10.94 9.26 20.69
N THR A 73 10.86 8.32 19.76
CA THR A 73 9.66 8.02 18.96
C THR A 73 8.95 6.73 19.37
N ASN A 74 9.23 6.16 20.55
CA ASN A 74 8.71 4.84 20.94
C ASN A 74 7.25 4.80 21.44
N THR A 75 6.59 5.96 21.60
CA THR A 75 5.20 6.06 22.06
C THR A 75 4.29 6.49 20.93
N LEU A 76 3.23 5.72 20.66
CA LEU A 76 2.20 6.07 19.67
C LEU A 76 1.36 7.26 20.14
N GLY A 77 0.89 8.08 19.20
CA GLY A 77 0.06 9.25 19.48
C GLY A 77 0.83 10.56 19.33
N THR A 78 0.45 11.59 20.09
CA THR A 78 1.05 12.91 19.98
C THR A 78 2.47 12.92 20.55
N LEU A 79 3.40 13.51 19.81
CA LEU A 79 4.72 13.89 20.29
C LEU A 79 4.85 15.41 20.15
N VAL A 80 4.97 16.09 21.29
CA VAL A 80 5.25 17.52 21.32
C VAL A 80 6.74 17.72 21.51
N VAL A 81 7.34 18.57 20.66
CA VAL A 81 8.72 19.01 20.74
C VAL A 81 8.71 20.47 21.17
N SER A 82 9.22 20.74 22.36
CA SER A 82 9.39 22.09 22.91
C SER A 82 10.87 22.42 22.92
N VAL A 83 11.24 23.54 22.31
CA VAL A 83 12.62 24.01 22.29
C VAL A 83 12.67 25.40 22.91
N ALA A 84 13.51 25.55 23.93
CA ALA A 84 13.75 26.82 24.59
C ALA A 84 15.26 26.96 24.81
N GLU A 85 15.89 27.81 24.01
CA GLU A 85 17.32 28.12 24.13
C GLU A 85 17.49 29.64 24.31
N SER A 86 18.44 30.04 25.13
CA SER A 86 18.69 31.46 25.41
C SER A 86 19.05 32.22 24.13
N GLY A 87 18.54 33.44 24.01
CA GLY A 87 18.71 34.27 22.80
C GLY A 87 17.63 34.07 21.74
N ALA A 88 16.74 33.08 21.87
CA ALA A 88 15.63 32.87 20.94
C ALA A 88 14.26 32.73 21.61
N VAL A 89 13.21 33.04 20.85
CA VAL A 89 11.82 32.79 21.24
C VAL A 89 11.57 31.28 21.31
N PRO A 90 11.00 30.76 22.42
CA PRO A 90 10.67 29.33 22.53
C PRO A 90 9.67 28.89 21.46
N ILE A 91 9.86 27.69 20.93
CA ILE A 91 8.96 27.11 19.93
C ILE A 91 8.39 25.78 20.40
N ARG A 92 7.22 25.45 19.85
CA ARG A 92 6.53 24.17 20.02
C ARG A 92 6.16 23.61 18.66
N LEU A 93 6.47 22.33 18.44
CA LEU A 93 6.02 21.58 17.27
C LEU A 93 5.31 20.30 17.69
N ASP A 94 4.18 20.03 17.06
CA ASP A 94 3.38 18.84 17.32
C ASP A 94 3.53 17.84 16.16
N TYR A 95 3.85 16.60 16.51
CA TYR A 95 3.97 15.45 15.62
C TYR A 95 2.99 14.36 16.04
N THR A 96 2.69 13.44 15.13
CA THR A 96 1.94 12.21 15.43
C THR A 96 2.82 11.01 15.11
N VAL A 97 3.13 10.23 16.14
CA VAL A 97 3.83 8.96 16.01
C VAL A 97 2.80 7.89 15.67
N VAL A 98 2.98 7.27 14.50
CA VAL A 98 2.11 6.20 13.99
C VAL A 98 2.89 4.90 13.89
N THR A 99 2.17 3.79 13.85
CA THR A 99 2.75 2.46 13.65
C THR A 99 3.54 2.40 12.34
N ALA A 100 4.53 1.50 12.28
CA ALA A 100 5.40 1.35 11.11
C ALA A 100 4.63 1.11 9.81
N ASN A 101 3.65 0.20 9.84
CA ASN A 101 2.80 -0.11 8.68
C ASN A 101 2.02 1.11 8.17
N VAL A 102 1.47 1.93 9.06
CA VAL A 102 0.73 3.15 8.68
C VAL A 102 1.67 4.17 8.05
N TYR A 103 2.86 4.38 8.64
CA TYR A 103 3.84 5.31 8.07
C TYR A 103 4.30 4.87 6.68
N ASP A 104 4.68 3.60 6.54
CA ASP A 104 5.21 3.04 5.29
C ASP A 104 4.12 2.98 4.21
N SER A 105 2.86 2.76 4.58
CA SER A 105 1.73 2.81 3.64
C SER A 105 1.42 4.22 3.12
N LEU A 106 1.64 5.25 3.95
CA LEU A 106 1.36 6.65 3.57
C LEU A 106 2.53 7.34 2.86
N PHE A 107 3.76 6.99 3.24
CA PHE A 107 4.98 7.70 2.81
C PHE A 107 6.05 6.81 2.20
N GLY A 108 5.89 5.48 2.25
CA GLY A 108 6.79 4.54 1.58
C GLY A 108 6.72 4.71 0.05
N ALA A 109 7.74 4.24 -0.65
CA ALA A 109 7.88 4.39 -2.10
C ALA A 109 6.89 3.51 -2.93
N GLY A 110 5.66 3.33 -2.46
CA GLY A 110 4.60 2.56 -3.11
C GLY A 110 4.68 1.05 -2.94
N THR A 111 5.55 0.54 -2.05
CA THR A 111 5.69 -0.90 -1.78
C THR A 111 4.70 -1.42 -0.73
N ASP A 112 4.39 -0.60 0.28
CA ASP A 112 3.36 -0.89 1.27
C ASP A 112 2.06 -0.17 0.90
N LYS A 113 0.95 -0.91 0.96
CA LYS A 113 -0.40 -0.39 0.74
C LYS A 113 -1.09 -0.30 2.09
N LEU A 114 -1.94 0.71 2.26
CA LEU A 114 -2.87 0.74 3.39
C LEU A 114 -3.63 -0.58 3.41
N GLU A 115 -3.55 -1.30 4.53
CA GLU A 115 -4.25 -2.56 4.69
C GLU A 115 -5.75 -2.30 4.55
N VAL A 116 -6.37 -2.94 3.56
CA VAL A 116 -7.82 -3.00 3.42
C VAL A 116 -8.22 -4.39 3.86
N ASP A 117 -8.86 -4.47 5.03
CA ASP A 117 -9.38 -5.73 5.52
C ASP A 117 -10.68 -6.07 4.78
N ILE A 118 -10.67 -7.15 4.00
CA ILE A 118 -11.85 -7.64 3.27
C ILE A 118 -12.91 -8.17 4.27
N VAL A 119 -12.57 -8.42 5.55
CA VAL A 119 -13.56 -8.58 6.63
C VAL A 119 -14.53 -7.40 6.67
N GLN A 120 -14.11 -6.19 6.26
CA GLN A 120 -14.99 -5.02 6.19
C GLN A 120 -16.04 -5.11 5.07
N THR A 121 -15.97 -6.07 4.16
CA THR A 121 -17.11 -6.43 3.29
C THR A 121 -18.19 -7.13 4.15
N GLY A 122 -19.00 -6.32 4.83
CA GLY A 122 -20.07 -6.79 5.71
C GLY A 122 -19.66 -7.17 7.14
N GLY A 123 -18.41 -6.94 7.54
CA GLY A 123 -17.92 -7.17 8.91
C GLY A 123 -17.71 -8.65 9.28
N SER A 124 -17.64 -9.55 8.29
CA SER A 124 -17.62 -11.01 8.52
C SER A 124 -16.32 -11.64 8.04
N ALA A 125 -15.54 -12.18 8.96
CA ALA A 125 -14.35 -12.97 8.63
C ALA A 125 -14.70 -14.20 7.78
N THR A 126 -15.84 -14.83 8.04
CA THR A 126 -16.35 -15.91 7.20
C THR A 126 -16.73 -15.42 5.81
N GLY A 127 -17.32 -14.23 5.68
CA GLY A 127 -17.62 -13.60 4.39
C GLY A 127 -16.37 -13.37 3.54
N GLY A 128 -15.30 -12.84 4.15
CA GLY A 128 -14.00 -12.67 3.51
C GLY A 128 -13.40 -14.00 3.06
N SER A 129 -13.40 -15.02 3.92
CA SER A 129 -12.92 -16.37 3.57
C SER A 129 -13.73 -17.01 2.44
N ASN A 130 -15.05 -16.84 2.43
CA ASN A 130 -15.92 -17.37 1.37
C ASN A 130 -15.67 -16.68 0.03
N LEU A 131 -15.45 -15.36 0.02
CA LEU A 131 -15.09 -14.63 -1.19
C LEU A 131 -13.72 -15.08 -1.71
N ALA A 132 -12.73 -15.22 -0.82
CA ALA A 132 -11.41 -15.75 -1.19
C ALA A 132 -11.53 -17.15 -1.82
N ALA A 133 -12.30 -18.05 -1.20
CA ALA A 133 -12.59 -19.37 -1.75
C ALA A 133 -13.30 -19.31 -3.11
N SER A 134 -14.27 -18.41 -3.28
CA SER A 134 -14.96 -18.20 -4.56
C SER A 134 -14.00 -17.75 -5.66
N THR A 135 -13.08 -16.84 -5.35
CA THR A 135 -12.07 -16.38 -6.34
C THR A 135 -11.08 -17.48 -6.73
N LEU A 136 -10.80 -18.46 -5.87
CA LEU A 136 -9.97 -19.62 -6.22
C LEU A 136 -10.65 -20.56 -7.23
N GLY A 137 -11.98 -20.55 -7.30
CA GLY A 137 -12.73 -21.32 -8.31
C GLY A 137 -12.65 -20.71 -9.71
N ILE A 138 -12.29 -19.42 -9.83
CA ILE A 138 -12.20 -18.72 -11.12
C ILE A 138 -10.90 -19.12 -11.80
N ILE A 139 -11.00 -19.71 -12.99
CA ILE A 139 -9.83 -20.11 -13.79
C ILE A 139 -9.64 -19.07 -14.87
N ARG A 140 -8.41 -18.54 -15.02
CA ARG A 140 -8.09 -17.60 -16.10
C ARG A 140 -7.49 -18.36 -17.26
N GLY A 141 -7.84 -17.96 -18.48
CA GLY A 141 -7.24 -18.48 -19.69
C GLY A 141 -7.07 -17.41 -20.75
N LEU A 142 -6.21 -17.70 -21.71
CA LEU A 142 -5.99 -16.94 -22.92
C LEU A 142 -6.35 -17.81 -24.13
N SER A 143 -7.13 -17.30 -25.07
CA SER A 143 -7.42 -18.02 -26.31
C SER A 143 -6.18 -18.07 -27.21
N ASP A 144 -5.90 -19.21 -27.83
CA ASP A 144 -4.79 -19.34 -28.78
C ASP A 144 -5.25 -20.01 -30.09
N ASN A 145 -5.04 -19.30 -31.19
CA ASN A 145 -5.39 -19.71 -32.54
C ASN A 145 -4.22 -20.31 -33.35
N THR A 146 -3.06 -20.51 -32.74
CA THR A 146 -1.82 -20.96 -33.40
C THR A 146 -1.94 -22.36 -33.99
N ALA A 147 -2.51 -23.31 -33.25
CA ALA A 147 -2.67 -24.71 -33.68
C ALA A 147 -4.07 -25.02 -34.25
N PHE A 148 -5.05 -24.19 -33.93
CA PHE A 148 -6.44 -24.32 -34.35
C PHE A 148 -7.05 -22.94 -34.47
N THR A 149 -7.62 -22.58 -35.63
CA THR A 149 -8.36 -21.32 -35.75
C THR A 149 -9.70 -21.45 -35.05
N ALA A 150 -9.91 -20.72 -33.95
CA ALA A 150 -11.16 -20.74 -33.21
C ALA A 150 -12.36 -20.35 -34.08
N THR A 151 -13.51 -20.91 -33.70
CA THR A 151 -14.80 -20.66 -34.35
C THR A 151 -15.79 -20.05 -33.34
N THR A 152 -17.05 -19.94 -33.72
CA THR A 152 -18.12 -19.53 -32.80
C THR A 152 -18.45 -20.59 -31.74
N THR A 153 -17.96 -21.83 -31.86
CA THR A 153 -18.31 -22.93 -30.95
C THR A 153 -17.11 -23.67 -30.36
N ILE A 154 -15.90 -23.41 -30.84
CA ILE A 154 -14.68 -24.09 -30.39
C ILE A 154 -13.54 -23.09 -30.30
N MET A 155 -12.75 -23.19 -29.24
CA MET A 155 -11.47 -22.49 -29.11
C MET A 155 -10.41 -23.40 -28.46
N GLU A 156 -9.15 -23.00 -28.57
CA GLU A 156 -8.06 -23.57 -27.77
C GLU A 156 -7.46 -22.53 -26.82
N SER A 157 -6.80 -23.01 -25.77
CA SER A 157 -5.98 -22.22 -24.85
C SER A 157 -4.67 -22.95 -24.60
N ASP A 158 -3.52 -22.26 -24.75
CA ASP A 158 -2.21 -22.76 -24.30
C ASP A 158 -2.00 -22.62 -22.79
N THR A 159 -2.67 -21.67 -22.15
CA THR A 159 -2.57 -21.43 -20.71
C THR A 159 -3.33 -22.44 -19.86
N ILE A 160 -4.25 -23.21 -20.45
CA ILE A 160 -5.00 -24.26 -19.77
C ILE A 160 -4.59 -25.62 -20.33
N THR A 161 -4.00 -26.46 -19.48
CA THR A 161 -3.45 -27.76 -19.88
C THR A 161 -4.03 -28.93 -19.06
N GLU A 162 -5.25 -28.77 -18.53
CA GLU A 162 -5.94 -29.84 -17.78
C GLU A 162 -6.09 -31.08 -18.67
N ALA A 163 -5.64 -32.24 -18.20
CA ALA A 163 -5.56 -33.45 -19.02
C ALA A 163 -6.86 -34.25 -19.04
N THR A 164 -7.71 -34.07 -18.03
CA THR A 164 -8.96 -34.81 -17.87
C THR A 164 -9.99 -34.30 -18.86
N ALA A 165 -10.52 -35.20 -19.69
CA ALA A 165 -11.67 -34.87 -20.53
C ALA A 165 -12.86 -34.43 -19.67
N ASP A 166 -13.70 -33.57 -20.23
CA ASP A 166 -14.95 -33.11 -19.63
C ASP A 166 -14.81 -32.28 -18.33
N HIS A 167 -13.58 -31.98 -17.89
CA HIS A 167 -13.32 -31.35 -16.58
C HIS A 167 -14.05 -30.01 -16.37
N PHE A 168 -14.36 -29.29 -17.45
CA PHE A 168 -15.02 -27.99 -17.39
C PHE A 168 -16.47 -27.99 -17.89
N ILE A 169 -17.06 -29.14 -18.20
CA ILE A 169 -18.46 -29.20 -18.68
C ILE A 169 -19.41 -28.57 -17.66
N GLY A 170 -20.35 -27.76 -18.15
CA GLY A 170 -21.35 -27.06 -17.36
C GLY A 170 -20.85 -25.79 -16.67
N ARG A 171 -19.57 -25.46 -16.78
CA ARG A 171 -19.03 -24.15 -16.39
C ARG A 171 -19.24 -23.11 -17.47
N VAL A 172 -19.08 -21.84 -17.11
CA VAL A 172 -19.29 -20.71 -18.04
C VAL A 172 -17.97 -20.03 -18.33
N ILE A 173 -17.66 -19.86 -19.62
CA ILE A 173 -16.61 -18.97 -20.09
C ILE A 173 -17.18 -17.56 -20.15
N VAL A 174 -16.49 -16.57 -19.59
CA VAL A 174 -16.77 -15.14 -19.75
C VAL A 174 -15.54 -14.46 -20.33
N PHE A 175 -15.68 -13.82 -21.49
CA PHE A 175 -14.58 -13.09 -22.12
C PHE A 175 -14.38 -11.73 -21.45
N THR A 176 -13.14 -11.42 -21.10
CA THR A 176 -12.76 -10.21 -20.35
C THR A 176 -11.96 -9.22 -21.19
N THR A 177 -11.60 -9.57 -22.42
CA THR A 177 -11.02 -8.67 -23.44
C THR A 177 -11.48 -9.06 -24.85
N GLY A 178 -11.01 -8.34 -25.88
CA GLY A 178 -11.30 -8.65 -27.29
C GLY A 178 -12.70 -8.24 -27.77
N ALA A 179 -13.06 -8.67 -28.97
CA ALA A 179 -14.35 -8.37 -29.60
C ALA A 179 -15.54 -8.98 -28.82
N LEU A 180 -15.29 -10.07 -28.10
CA LEU A 180 -16.28 -10.78 -27.31
C LEU A 180 -16.41 -10.26 -25.87
N LEU A 181 -15.78 -9.14 -25.51
CA LEU A 181 -15.77 -8.59 -24.15
C LEU A 181 -17.17 -8.59 -23.51
N GLY A 182 -17.29 -9.28 -22.37
CA GLY A 182 -18.52 -9.40 -21.58
C GLY A 182 -19.50 -10.46 -22.06
N GLN A 183 -19.26 -11.11 -23.20
CA GLN A 183 -20.05 -12.25 -23.64
C GLN A 183 -19.70 -13.50 -22.82
N ALA A 184 -20.72 -14.31 -22.53
CA ALA A 184 -20.60 -15.53 -21.76
C ALA A 184 -21.17 -16.72 -22.54
N THR A 185 -20.57 -17.90 -22.38
CA THR A 185 -21.04 -19.14 -22.99
C THR A 185 -20.80 -20.36 -22.10
N GLU A 186 -21.70 -21.34 -22.17
CA GLU A 186 -21.60 -22.60 -21.44
C GLU A 186 -20.69 -23.59 -22.16
N ILE A 187 -19.77 -24.21 -21.42
CA ILE A 187 -18.89 -25.27 -21.92
C ILE A 187 -19.69 -26.57 -22.03
N THR A 188 -19.76 -27.11 -23.23
CA THR A 188 -20.46 -28.36 -23.54
C THR A 188 -19.51 -29.55 -23.68
N ASP A 189 -18.21 -29.32 -23.91
CA ASP A 189 -17.17 -30.35 -23.99
C ASP A 189 -15.79 -29.74 -23.71
N TYR A 190 -14.86 -30.56 -23.19
CA TYR A 190 -13.46 -30.19 -23.00
C TYR A 190 -12.53 -31.39 -23.22
N ALA A 191 -11.44 -31.17 -23.94
CA ALA A 191 -10.34 -32.13 -24.01
C ALA A 191 -8.99 -31.44 -24.16
N LEU A 192 -7.93 -32.09 -23.66
CA LEU A 192 -6.56 -31.66 -23.96
C LEU A 192 -6.18 -32.10 -25.38
N ASN A 193 -5.93 -31.16 -26.28
CA ASN A 193 -5.51 -31.40 -27.65
C ASN A 193 -4.10 -30.85 -27.89
N GLY A 194 -3.11 -31.72 -28.13
CA GLY A 194 -1.74 -31.28 -28.42
C GLY A 194 -1.11 -30.43 -27.31
N GLY A 195 -1.50 -30.65 -26.04
CA GLY A 195 -1.04 -29.87 -24.89
C GLY A 195 -1.83 -28.57 -24.65
N ARG A 196 -2.90 -28.33 -25.40
CA ARG A 196 -3.74 -27.13 -25.35
C ARG A 196 -5.16 -27.52 -24.93
N GLY A 197 -5.76 -26.79 -24.02
CA GLY A 197 -7.13 -27.02 -23.61
C GLY A 197 -8.08 -26.64 -24.74
N ARG A 198 -8.77 -27.61 -25.33
CA ARG A 198 -9.78 -27.38 -26.36
C ARG A 198 -11.16 -27.38 -25.72
N PHE A 199 -11.86 -26.28 -25.87
CA PHE A 199 -13.21 -26.09 -25.35
C PHE A 199 -14.20 -26.13 -26.50
N THR A 200 -15.31 -26.86 -26.32
CA THR A 200 -16.52 -26.69 -27.13
C THR A 200 -17.59 -26.05 -26.27
N PHE A 201 -18.32 -25.10 -26.83
CA PHE A 201 -19.31 -24.32 -26.10
C PHE A 201 -20.48 -23.91 -26.98
N VAL A 202 -21.53 -23.40 -26.34
CA VAL A 202 -22.70 -22.84 -27.03
C VAL A 202 -22.28 -21.68 -27.92
N ALA A 203 -22.84 -21.60 -29.14
CA ALA A 203 -22.37 -20.66 -30.15
C ALA A 203 -22.35 -19.19 -29.68
N LEU A 204 -21.20 -18.54 -29.86
CA LEU A 204 -20.95 -17.11 -29.67
C LEU A 204 -21.43 -16.30 -30.89
N THR A 205 -21.44 -14.97 -30.76
CA THR A 205 -21.84 -14.07 -31.87
C THR A 205 -20.81 -14.01 -33.01
N GLU A 206 -19.55 -14.33 -32.72
CA GLU A 206 -18.44 -14.33 -33.66
C GLU A 206 -17.35 -15.32 -33.23
N ALA A 207 -16.38 -15.59 -34.09
CA ALA A 207 -15.27 -16.48 -33.78
C ALA A 207 -14.35 -15.86 -32.71
N VAL A 208 -13.81 -16.68 -31.81
CA VAL A 208 -12.92 -16.19 -30.75
C VAL A 208 -11.62 -15.63 -31.36
N PRO A 209 -11.30 -14.33 -31.17
CA PRO A 209 -10.04 -13.75 -31.64
C PRO A 209 -8.84 -14.35 -30.89
N ASN A 210 -7.66 -14.39 -31.52
CA ASN A 210 -6.43 -14.77 -30.82
C ASN A 210 -6.14 -13.82 -29.66
N ASP A 211 -5.51 -14.33 -28.60
CA ASP A 211 -5.11 -13.55 -27.42
C ASP A 211 -6.27 -12.81 -26.72
N SER A 212 -7.47 -13.38 -26.74
CA SER A 212 -8.61 -12.93 -25.92
C SER A 212 -8.51 -13.53 -24.53
N ASP A 213 -8.49 -12.69 -23.50
CA ASP A 213 -8.56 -13.10 -22.10
C ASP A 213 -9.98 -13.55 -21.76
N PHE A 214 -10.07 -14.64 -21.00
CA PHE A 214 -11.33 -15.12 -20.47
C PHE A 214 -11.15 -15.71 -19.06
N VAL A 215 -12.29 -15.88 -18.40
CA VAL A 215 -12.39 -16.61 -17.15
C VAL A 215 -13.41 -17.73 -17.25
N ILE A 216 -13.15 -18.84 -16.57
CA ILE A 216 -14.12 -19.93 -16.36
C ILE A 216 -14.64 -19.81 -14.92
N VAL A 217 -15.95 -19.67 -14.80
CA VAL A 217 -16.69 -19.54 -13.53
C VAL A 217 -17.65 -20.69 -13.32
#